data_AF-A0A7W1LLV8-F1
#
_entry.id   AF-A0A7W1LLV8-F1
#
_cell.length_a   1.000
_cell.length_b   1.000
_cell.length_c   1.000
_cell.angle_alpha   90.00
_cell.angle_beta   90.00
_cell.angle_gamma   90.00
#
_symmetry.space_group_name_H-M   'P 1'
#
loop_
_entity.id
_entity.type
_entity.pdbx_description
1 polymer ?
#
loop_
_entity_poly.entity_id
_entity_poly.type
_entity_poly.pdbx_seq_one_letter_code
_entity_poly.pdbx_strand_id
1 'polypeptide(L)'
;MFTVWLLAPLMLTSLTLAGTGAPAVAHGDPDHLALTPPMGWSNWDAFSPRTVTEQHIRAITDKMTALGMRDVGYEYVIVGAGWQAGSRAANGEMQADGTKFPGGMRALADYVHSKGFEFGLQAAPGSQNCPGWPTPGTGTAPGATYADKAQFDANTFASWGVDFIRLDGCGYQDMRPADMTAKAWARHVYGAWRQALDTTGREIVYWGNGQQYTTPGMWAPLGLNMWRIKGDLHPCWESVLKGIDTNAPLASLASPGHWNDPDFLVLGTPRNEWPNTPCFTGGLTNTEGRSQFSLWAIMTAPLVAGTDLRVDSPFTIKTLTNPDVIAVDQDPLGRQGRRIRTNGSQEVWAKRLANGDRAVVLFNRSSRRATIATSAREIGMPAASRYFLHRLWSHCVYSTTSRISSAVGRHGVSMTRVSLRRATGWPRCA
;
A
#
# COMPACT_ATOMS: atom_id res chain seq x y z
N MET A 1 -26.75 83.29 26.14
CA MET A 1 -25.53 82.69 26.71
C MET A 1 -25.12 81.56 25.78
N PHE A 2 -24.10 81.80 24.96
CA PHE A 2 -23.59 80.84 23.99
C PHE A 2 -22.49 80.00 24.64
N THR A 3 -22.65 78.68 24.63
CA THR A 3 -21.57 77.73 24.96
C THR A 3 -21.31 76.89 23.72
N VAL A 4 -20.21 77.21 23.02
CA VAL A 4 -19.74 76.48 21.84
C VAL A 4 -18.86 75.33 22.31
N TRP A 5 -19.24 74.09 22.03
CA TRP A 5 -18.40 72.91 22.20
C TRP A 5 -17.70 72.58 20.88
N LEU A 6 -16.37 72.61 20.89
CA LEU A 6 -15.50 72.16 19.81
C LEU A 6 -15.51 70.63 19.75
N LEU A 7 -15.99 70.05 18.65
CA LEU A 7 -15.82 68.64 18.32
C LEU A 7 -14.56 68.47 17.47
N ALA A 8 -13.56 67.77 18.01
CA ALA A 8 -12.40 67.30 17.26
C ALA A 8 -12.75 66.04 16.45
N PRO A 9 -12.32 65.91 15.18
CA PRO A 9 -12.58 64.69 14.41
C PRO A 9 -11.61 63.57 14.83
N LEU A 10 -12.16 62.43 15.27
CA LEU A 10 -11.41 61.19 15.39
C LEU A 10 -11.04 60.67 13.99
N MET A 11 -9.76 60.69 13.65
CA MET A 11 -9.22 59.89 12.55
C MET A 11 -9.19 58.42 12.97
N LEU A 12 -10.06 57.59 12.41
CA LEU A 12 -9.89 56.14 12.45
C LEU A 12 -8.77 55.75 11.48
N THR A 13 -7.62 55.37 12.02
CA THR A 13 -6.59 54.62 11.28
C THR A 13 -7.05 53.18 11.11
N SER A 14 -7.44 52.82 9.89
CA SER A 14 -7.71 51.44 9.50
C SER A 14 -6.40 50.65 9.46
N LEU A 15 -6.12 49.85 10.50
CA LEU A 15 -5.08 48.81 10.45
C LEU A 15 -5.56 47.69 9.51
N THR A 16 -5.01 47.63 8.30
CA THR A 16 -5.07 46.43 7.47
C THR A 16 -4.20 45.36 8.11
N LEU A 17 -4.81 44.38 8.80
CA LEU A 17 -4.12 43.13 9.12
C LEU A 17 -3.79 42.45 7.79
N ALA A 18 -2.52 42.45 7.41
CA ALA A 18 -1.99 41.56 6.39
C ALA A 18 -2.18 40.12 6.91
N GLY A 19 -3.22 39.44 6.41
CA GLY A 19 -3.40 38.03 6.65
C GLY A 19 -2.19 37.29 6.12
N THR A 20 -1.41 36.70 7.01
CA THR A 20 -0.44 35.67 6.65
C THR A 20 -1.24 34.47 6.14
N GLY A 21 -1.48 34.43 4.83
CA GLY A 21 -1.98 33.22 4.18
C GLY A 21 -1.05 32.07 4.56
N ALA A 22 -1.62 30.97 5.04
CA ALA A 22 -0.88 29.72 5.13
C ALA A 22 -0.24 29.48 3.74
N PRO A 23 1.04 29.08 3.66
CA PRO A 23 1.64 28.76 2.38
C PRO A 23 0.74 27.74 1.68
N ALA A 24 0.37 28.02 0.44
CA ALA A 24 -0.30 27.04 -0.40
C ALA A 24 0.61 25.81 -0.42
N VAL A 25 0.13 24.70 0.14
CA VAL A 25 0.82 23.41 0.01
C VAL A 25 0.91 23.16 -1.49
N ALA A 26 2.12 23.01 -2.01
CA ALA A 26 2.31 22.72 -3.42
C ALA A 26 1.53 21.45 -3.74
N HIS A 27 0.63 21.51 -4.72
CA HIS A 27 -0.04 20.31 -5.24
C HIS A 27 1.05 19.29 -5.62
N GLY A 28 1.02 18.10 -4.99
CA GLY A 28 1.98 17.03 -5.27
C GLY A 28 3.21 16.93 -4.36
N ASP A 29 3.23 17.53 -3.17
CA ASP A 29 4.29 17.23 -2.19
C ASP A 29 4.20 15.73 -1.77
N PRO A 30 5.20 14.88 -2.10
CA PRO A 30 5.15 13.45 -1.83
C PRO A 30 5.03 13.12 -0.34
N ASP A 31 5.43 14.05 0.55
CA ASP A 31 5.36 13.88 2.00
C ASP A 31 3.91 14.07 2.54
N HIS A 32 2.97 14.45 1.66
CA HIS A 32 1.56 14.65 1.99
C HIS A 32 0.62 13.58 1.40
N LEU A 33 1.12 12.68 0.56
CA LEU A 33 0.36 11.57 0.00
C LEU A 33 0.65 10.27 0.76
N ALA A 34 -0.32 9.35 0.80
CA ALA A 34 -0.17 8.05 1.46
C ALA A 34 0.38 8.15 2.90
N LEU A 35 -0.18 9.06 3.71
CA LEU A 35 0.23 9.28 5.11
C LEU A 35 0.04 8.03 6.00
N THR A 36 -0.80 7.10 5.56
CA THR A 36 -0.87 5.71 6.03
C THR A 36 -0.60 4.76 4.85
N PRO A 37 -0.23 3.49 5.09
CA PRO A 37 0.02 2.53 4.03
C PRO A 37 -1.19 2.43 3.09
N PRO A 38 -1.02 2.56 1.77
CA PRO A 38 -2.14 2.46 0.86
C PRO A 38 -2.84 1.10 0.95
N MET A 39 -4.17 1.14 0.92
CA MET A 39 -5.03 -0.04 0.92
C MET A 39 -5.83 -0.07 -0.38
N GLY A 40 -5.92 -1.23 -1.01
CA GLY A 40 -6.59 -1.30 -2.30
C GLY A 40 -6.75 -2.71 -2.83
N TRP A 41 -7.03 -2.79 -4.13
CA TRP A 41 -7.08 -4.04 -4.86
C TRP A 41 -6.32 -3.89 -6.17
N SER A 42 -5.68 -4.97 -6.61
CA SER A 42 -4.99 -5.05 -7.90
C SER A 42 -5.41 -6.29 -8.67
N ASN A 43 -5.62 -6.15 -9.98
CA ASN A 43 -6.03 -7.29 -10.82
C ASN A 43 -4.93 -8.31 -11.06
N TRP A 44 -3.66 -7.99 -10.78
CA TRP A 44 -2.52 -8.79 -11.25
C TRP A 44 -2.62 -10.26 -10.85
N ASP A 45 -2.94 -10.56 -9.59
CA ASP A 45 -3.03 -11.94 -9.09
C ASP A 45 -4.42 -12.56 -9.26
N ALA A 46 -5.45 -11.72 -9.47
CA ALA A 46 -6.83 -12.17 -9.65
C ALA A 46 -7.13 -12.58 -11.10
N PHE A 47 -6.59 -11.82 -12.06
CA PHE A 47 -6.89 -11.98 -13.48
C PHE A 47 -5.61 -12.05 -14.32
N SER A 48 -5.62 -12.94 -15.31
CA SER A 48 -4.56 -12.96 -16.31
C SER A 48 -4.54 -11.67 -17.11
N PRO A 49 -3.37 -11.06 -17.36
CA PRO A 49 -3.26 -9.94 -18.29
C PRO A 49 -3.68 -10.30 -19.73
N ARG A 50 -3.79 -11.60 -20.09
CA ARG A 50 -4.36 -12.05 -21.38
C ARG A 50 -5.87 -11.84 -21.43
N THR A 51 -6.56 -11.96 -20.30
CA THR A 51 -8.02 -12.08 -20.26
C THR A 51 -8.72 -11.02 -19.42
N VAL A 52 -7.98 -10.20 -18.67
CA VAL A 52 -8.55 -9.07 -17.92
C VAL A 52 -9.24 -8.10 -18.88
N THR A 53 -10.39 -7.59 -18.47
CA THR A 53 -11.22 -6.65 -19.24
C THR A 53 -11.77 -5.57 -18.34
N GLU A 54 -12.27 -4.50 -18.94
CA GLU A 54 -12.97 -3.42 -18.24
C GLU A 54 -14.11 -3.94 -17.37
N GLN A 55 -14.88 -4.91 -17.87
CA GLN A 55 -16.00 -5.50 -17.12
C GLN A 55 -15.52 -6.22 -15.85
N HIS A 56 -14.36 -6.89 -15.89
CA HIS A 56 -13.79 -7.51 -14.69
C HIS A 56 -13.47 -6.46 -13.63
N ILE A 57 -12.84 -5.35 -14.02
CA ILE A 57 -12.49 -4.26 -13.09
C ILE A 57 -13.75 -3.65 -12.51
N ARG A 58 -14.74 -3.30 -13.35
CA ARG A 58 -16.03 -2.75 -12.88
C ARG A 58 -16.74 -3.68 -11.89
N ALA A 59 -16.80 -4.98 -12.18
CA ALA A 59 -17.44 -5.96 -11.32
C ALA A 59 -16.73 -6.10 -9.96
N ILE A 60 -15.40 -5.99 -9.93
CA ILE A 60 -14.65 -5.97 -8.67
C ILE A 60 -14.91 -4.67 -7.91
N THR A 61 -14.91 -3.51 -8.56
CA THR A 61 -15.22 -2.22 -7.91
C THR A 61 -16.61 -2.25 -7.26
N ASP A 62 -17.61 -2.82 -7.95
CA ASP A 62 -18.94 -3.03 -7.39
C ASP A 62 -18.91 -3.97 -6.19
N LYS A 63 -18.11 -5.04 -6.27
CA LYS A 63 -17.97 -6.00 -5.18
C LYS A 63 -17.30 -5.38 -3.96
N MET A 64 -16.25 -4.58 -4.14
CA MET A 64 -15.59 -3.82 -3.06
C MET A 64 -16.57 -2.88 -2.36
N THR A 65 -17.42 -2.19 -3.15
CA THR A 65 -18.49 -1.33 -2.62
C THR A 65 -19.48 -2.15 -1.79
N ALA A 66 -20.00 -3.25 -2.35
CA ALA A 66 -21.00 -4.09 -1.70
C ALA A 66 -20.49 -4.78 -0.44
N LEU A 67 -19.18 -5.06 -0.36
CA LEU A 67 -18.52 -5.65 0.78
C LEU A 67 -18.14 -4.62 1.86
N GLY A 68 -18.41 -3.33 1.66
CA GLY A 68 -18.05 -2.27 2.60
C GLY A 68 -16.53 -2.09 2.74
N MET A 69 -15.75 -2.48 1.73
CA MET A 69 -14.28 -2.41 1.81
C MET A 69 -13.79 -0.97 1.95
N ARG A 70 -14.50 -0.01 1.32
CA ARG A 70 -14.22 1.42 1.47
C ARG A 70 -14.35 1.87 2.93
N ASP A 71 -15.37 1.39 3.63
CA ASP A 71 -15.66 1.82 5.01
C ASP A 71 -14.63 1.33 6.02
N VAL A 72 -13.83 0.32 5.64
CA VAL A 72 -12.68 -0.17 6.42
C VAL A 72 -11.34 0.29 5.85
N GLY A 73 -11.32 1.21 4.88
CA GLY A 73 -10.11 1.91 4.44
C GLY A 73 -9.55 1.53 3.07
N TYR A 74 -10.15 0.59 2.33
CA TYR A 74 -9.70 0.32 0.96
C TYR A 74 -10.05 1.49 0.04
N GLU A 75 -9.04 2.06 -0.60
CA GLU A 75 -9.13 3.31 -1.37
C GLU A 75 -8.85 3.08 -2.85
N TYR A 76 -7.85 2.27 -3.21
CA TYR A 76 -7.36 2.17 -4.59
C TYR A 76 -7.89 0.95 -5.36
N VAL A 77 -8.24 1.15 -6.63
CA VAL A 77 -8.43 0.09 -7.63
C VAL A 77 -7.33 0.19 -8.68
N ILE A 78 -6.34 -0.70 -8.62
CA ILE A 78 -5.09 -0.64 -9.39
C ILE A 78 -5.16 -1.62 -10.57
N VAL A 79 -5.16 -1.08 -11.80
CA VAL A 79 -5.09 -1.89 -13.02
C VAL A 79 -3.62 -2.17 -13.36
N GLY A 80 -3.19 -3.39 -13.06
CA GLY A 80 -1.93 -3.99 -13.47
C GLY A 80 -1.85 -4.27 -14.97
N ALA A 81 -0.81 -4.99 -15.42
CA ALA A 81 -0.61 -5.26 -16.84
C ALA A 81 -1.82 -5.93 -17.52
N GLY A 82 -1.91 -5.76 -18.84
CA GLY A 82 -2.96 -6.36 -19.68
C GLY A 82 -3.94 -5.33 -20.26
N TRP A 83 -3.83 -4.07 -19.84
CA TRP A 83 -4.66 -2.97 -20.31
C TRP A 83 -4.15 -2.31 -21.59
N GLN A 84 -2.85 -2.31 -21.83
CA GLN A 84 -2.24 -1.59 -22.95
C GLN A 84 -2.55 -2.25 -24.31
N ALA A 85 -2.76 -1.42 -25.32
CA ALA A 85 -2.71 -1.85 -26.72
C ALA A 85 -1.29 -2.25 -27.14
N GLY A 86 -1.18 -2.97 -28.25
CA GLY A 86 0.11 -3.39 -28.82
C GLY A 86 0.95 -2.24 -29.39
N SER A 87 0.37 -1.06 -29.59
CA SER A 87 1.03 0.12 -30.14
C SER A 87 0.55 1.39 -29.46
N ARG A 88 1.38 2.44 -29.52
CA ARG A 88 0.98 3.80 -29.17
C ARG A 88 0.10 4.39 -30.28
N ALA A 89 -0.65 5.43 -29.93
CA ALA A 89 -1.34 6.29 -30.87
C ALA A 89 -0.35 7.00 -31.82
N ALA A 90 -0.83 7.58 -32.92
CA ALA A 90 -0.01 8.31 -33.88
C ALA A 90 0.71 9.54 -33.26
N ASN A 91 0.12 10.17 -32.24
CA ASN A 91 0.72 11.24 -31.45
C ASN A 91 1.68 10.74 -30.36
N GLY A 92 1.87 9.43 -30.22
CA GLY A 92 2.72 8.79 -29.21
C GLY A 92 2.04 8.49 -27.88
N GLU A 93 0.76 8.81 -27.68
CA GLU A 93 0.02 8.46 -26.45
C GLU A 93 -0.10 6.95 -26.25
N MET A 94 -0.01 6.51 -25.00
CA MET A 94 -0.40 5.15 -24.65
C MET A 94 -1.88 4.94 -24.95
N GLN A 95 -2.23 3.72 -25.37
CA GLN A 95 -3.63 3.35 -25.66
C GLN A 95 -4.03 2.15 -24.82
N ALA A 96 -5.30 2.10 -24.44
CA ALA A 96 -5.91 0.89 -23.95
C ALA A 96 -6.18 -0.08 -25.10
N ASP A 97 -6.09 -1.38 -24.84
CA ASP A 97 -6.57 -2.42 -25.76
C ASP A 97 -8.09 -2.25 -25.92
N GLY A 98 -8.52 -1.75 -27.09
CA GLY A 98 -9.93 -1.44 -27.36
C GLY A 98 -10.86 -2.66 -27.37
N THR A 99 -10.34 -3.89 -27.42
CA THR A 99 -11.16 -5.10 -27.30
C THR A 99 -11.43 -5.42 -25.83
N LYS A 100 -10.41 -5.29 -24.97
CA LYS A 100 -10.53 -5.57 -23.52
C LYS A 100 -11.12 -4.40 -22.74
N PHE A 101 -10.83 -3.18 -23.17
CA PHE A 101 -11.19 -1.92 -22.53
C PHE A 101 -11.81 -0.94 -23.53
N PRO A 102 -13.00 -1.26 -24.08
CA PRO A 102 -13.65 -0.48 -25.13
C PRO A 102 -14.00 0.96 -24.70
N GLY A 103 -14.19 1.24 -23.41
CA GLY A 103 -14.39 2.59 -22.89
C GLY A 103 -13.08 3.39 -22.70
N GLY A 104 -11.92 2.73 -22.79
CA GLY A 104 -10.62 3.31 -22.47
C GLY A 104 -10.40 3.52 -20.96
N MET A 105 -9.18 3.93 -20.59
CA MET A 105 -8.81 4.08 -19.18
C MET A 105 -9.52 5.24 -18.49
N ARG A 106 -9.77 6.35 -19.20
CA ARG A 106 -10.48 7.50 -18.62
C ARG A 106 -11.91 7.14 -18.18
N ALA A 107 -12.68 6.47 -19.03
CA ALA A 107 -14.04 6.09 -18.67
C ALA A 107 -14.09 5.03 -17.55
N LEU A 108 -13.04 4.23 -17.41
CA LEU A 108 -12.88 3.32 -16.28
C LEU A 108 -12.50 4.05 -14.99
N ALA A 109 -11.60 5.04 -15.06
CA ALA A 109 -11.25 5.91 -13.94
C ALA A 109 -12.50 6.66 -13.43
N ASP A 110 -13.24 7.33 -14.33
CA ASP A 110 -14.48 8.03 -14.00
C ASP A 110 -15.49 7.11 -13.30
N TYR A 111 -15.56 5.83 -13.71
CA TYR A 111 -16.40 4.84 -13.04
C TYR A 111 -15.91 4.49 -11.64
N VAL A 112 -14.61 4.26 -11.47
CA VAL A 112 -14.00 3.96 -10.17
C VAL A 112 -14.22 5.12 -9.20
N HIS A 113 -14.01 6.36 -9.65
CA HIS A 113 -14.33 7.58 -8.89
C HIS A 113 -15.81 7.69 -8.53
N SER A 114 -16.72 7.33 -9.45
CA SER A 114 -18.17 7.35 -9.17
C SER A 114 -18.58 6.39 -8.03
N LYS A 115 -17.73 5.41 -7.70
CA LYS A 115 -17.91 4.47 -6.58
C LYS A 115 -17.19 4.94 -5.31
N GLY A 116 -16.46 6.05 -5.37
CA GLY A 116 -15.70 6.63 -4.26
C GLY A 116 -14.40 5.88 -3.97
N PHE A 117 -13.76 5.35 -5.02
CA PHE A 117 -12.40 4.80 -4.97
C PHE A 117 -11.49 5.64 -5.86
N GLU A 118 -10.19 5.56 -5.61
CA GLU A 118 -9.14 6.15 -6.41
C GLU A 118 -8.64 5.15 -7.48
N PHE A 119 -8.30 5.65 -8.66
CA PHE A 119 -7.94 4.82 -9.80
C PHE A 119 -6.42 4.71 -9.97
N GLY A 120 -5.91 3.48 -10.01
CA GLY A 120 -4.49 3.19 -10.19
C GLY A 120 -4.18 2.50 -11.52
N LEU A 121 -2.98 2.75 -12.04
CA LEU A 121 -2.51 2.15 -13.29
C LEU A 121 -1.06 1.68 -13.19
N GLN A 122 -0.76 0.55 -13.82
CA GLN A 122 0.60 0.08 -14.01
C GLN A 122 1.18 0.59 -15.33
N ALA A 123 2.41 1.10 -15.25
CA ALA A 123 3.29 1.38 -16.38
C ALA A 123 4.63 0.68 -16.21
N ALA A 124 5.41 0.59 -17.30
CA ALA A 124 6.78 0.11 -17.27
C ALA A 124 7.73 1.20 -17.80
N PRO A 125 8.91 1.38 -17.19
CA PRO A 125 9.83 2.43 -17.57
C PRO A 125 10.58 2.15 -18.87
N GLY A 126 10.66 0.89 -19.30
CA GLY A 126 11.40 0.43 -20.47
C GLY A 126 10.81 0.78 -21.83
N SER A 127 11.46 0.29 -22.88
CA SER A 127 10.91 0.31 -24.25
C SER A 127 9.67 -0.59 -24.37
N GLN A 128 9.63 -1.66 -23.59
CA GLN A 128 8.52 -2.59 -23.48
C GLN A 128 8.11 -2.79 -22.02
N ASN A 129 6.89 -3.29 -21.83
CA ASN A 129 6.41 -3.80 -20.55
C ASN A 129 7.12 -5.12 -20.18
N CYS A 130 6.81 -5.69 -19.01
CA CYS A 130 7.50 -6.86 -18.49
C CYS A 130 7.42 -8.10 -19.42
N PRO A 131 8.43 -9.00 -19.37
CA PRO A 131 8.45 -10.20 -20.20
C PRO A 131 7.13 -10.99 -20.15
N GLY A 132 6.68 -11.44 -21.32
CA GLY A 132 5.37 -12.09 -21.50
C GLY A 132 4.24 -11.14 -21.91
N TRP A 133 4.46 -9.82 -21.82
CA TRP A 133 3.52 -8.76 -22.16
C TRP A 133 4.19 -7.67 -23.02
N PRO A 134 4.52 -7.94 -24.30
CA PRO A 134 5.31 -7.02 -25.12
C PRO A 134 4.47 -5.83 -25.64
N THR A 135 3.96 -5.00 -24.72
CA THR A 135 3.28 -3.73 -25.02
C THR A 135 4.23 -2.56 -24.82
N PRO A 136 3.98 -1.39 -25.42
CA PRO A 136 4.85 -0.22 -25.31
C PRO A 136 5.05 0.22 -23.85
N GLY A 137 6.31 0.44 -23.45
CA GLY A 137 6.65 1.07 -22.18
C GLY A 137 6.97 2.56 -22.36
N THR A 138 7.26 3.25 -21.25
CA THR A 138 7.56 4.71 -21.20
C THR A 138 8.69 5.12 -22.13
N GLY A 139 9.67 4.23 -22.30
CA GLY A 139 10.81 4.44 -23.18
C GLY A 139 10.49 4.76 -24.64
N THR A 140 9.30 4.37 -25.09
CA THR A 140 8.83 4.63 -26.46
C THR A 140 7.98 5.88 -26.59
N ALA A 141 7.75 6.64 -25.51
CA ALA A 141 7.04 7.91 -25.58
C ALA A 141 7.84 8.96 -26.39
N PRO A 142 7.17 9.98 -26.95
CA PRO A 142 7.82 11.17 -27.49
C PRO A 142 8.67 11.87 -26.43
N GLY A 143 9.79 12.45 -26.86
CA GLY A 143 10.71 13.17 -25.97
C GLY A 143 12.17 12.90 -26.28
N ALA A 144 13.02 13.92 -26.13
CA ALA A 144 14.45 13.86 -26.41
C ALA A 144 15.22 13.16 -25.29
N THR A 145 14.80 13.38 -24.05
CA THR A 145 15.36 12.77 -22.84
C THR A 145 14.39 11.79 -22.21
N TYR A 146 14.85 10.96 -21.26
CA TYR A 146 13.95 10.11 -20.48
C TYR A 146 12.95 10.92 -19.66
N ALA A 147 13.35 12.09 -19.14
CA ALA A 147 12.47 12.98 -18.39
C ALA A 147 11.31 13.50 -19.26
N ASP A 148 11.57 13.88 -20.52
CA ASP A 148 10.52 14.30 -21.45
C ASP A 148 9.50 13.18 -21.70
N LYS A 149 10.00 11.95 -21.84
CA LYS A 149 9.18 10.75 -22.04
C LYS A 149 8.30 10.44 -20.83
N ALA A 150 8.88 10.51 -19.63
CA ALA A 150 8.15 10.34 -18.38
C ALA A 150 7.08 11.43 -18.20
N GLN A 151 7.41 12.70 -18.51
CA GLN A 151 6.45 13.80 -18.46
C GLN A 151 5.29 13.60 -19.41
N PHE A 152 5.55 13.14 -20.62
CA PHE A 152 4.52 12.90 -21.63
C PHE A 152 3.51 11.83 -21.16
N ASP A 153 4.01 10.68 -20.68
CA ASP A 153 3.12 9.62 -20.19
C ASP A 153 2.43 10.01 -18.86
N ALA A 154 3.11 10.73 -17.97
CA ALA A 154 2.50 11.26 -16.74
C ALA A 154 1.33 12.20 -17.05
N ASN A 155 1.49 13.13 -18.02
CA ASN A 155 0.41 14.01 -18.47
C ASN A 155 -0.75 13.20 -19.07
N THR A 156 -0.45 12.16 -19.85
CA THR A 156 -1.45 11.26 -20.41
C THR A 156 -2.27 10.61 -19.28
N PHE A 157 -1.61 10.05 -18.26
CA PHE A 157 -2.26 9.40 -17.13
C PHE A 157 -3.06 10.37 -16.25
N ALA A 158 -2.51 11.56 -16.00
CA ALA A 158 -3.24 12.62 -15.28
C ALA A 158 -4.51 13.05 -16.04
N SER A 159 -4.45 13.13 -17.38
CA SER A 159 -5.61 13.47 -18.22
C SER A 159 -6.72 12.40 -18.20
N TRP A 160 -6.37 11.16 -17.86
CA TRP A 160 -7.31 10.07 -17.65
C TRP A 160 -7.87 10.01 -16.24
N GLY A 161 -7.39 10.85 -15.31
CA GLY A 161 -7.81 10.83 -13.92
C GLY A 161 -7.14 9.74 -13.09
N VAL A 162 -5.90 9.36 -13.41
CA VAL A 162 -5.16 8.40 -12.57
C VAL A 162 -4.69 9.07 -11.27
N ASP A 163 -4.82 8.36 -10.15
CA ASP A 163 -4.47 8.80 -8.78
C ASP A 163 -3.33 7.98 -8.17
N PHE A 164 -2.99 6.86 -8.82
CA PHE A 164 -1.96 5.95 -8.36
C PHE A 164 -1.18 5.40 -9.56
N ILE A 165 0.15 5.49 -9.53
CA ILE A 165 1.01 4.86 -10.53
C ILE A 165 1.89 3.79 -9.89
N ARG A 166 1.77 2.56 -10.41
CA ARG A 166 2.78 1.50 -10.24
C ARG A 166 3.74 1.54 -11.42
N LEU A 167 4.96 1.99 -11.21
CA LEU A 167 6.00 1.90 -12.23
C LEU A 167 6.85 0.65 -12.01
N ASP A 168 6.69 -0.32 -12.91
CA ASP A 168 7.39 -1.60 -12.85
C ASP A 168 8.92 -1.45 -13.04
N GLY A 169 9.70 -2.52 -12.88
CA GLY A 169 11.16 -2.53 -13.03
C GLY A 169 11.67 -3.03 -14.38
N CYS A 170 10.79 -3.13 -15.39
CA CYS A 170 11.07 -3.86 -16.61
C CYS A 170 11.57 -2.98 -17.76
N GLY A 171 12.46 -3.55 -18.59
CA GLY A 171 12.90 -3.02 -19.89
C GLY A 171 13.71 -1.73 -19.86
N TYR A 172 13.87 -1.07 -18.71
CA TYR A 172 14.52 0.24 -18.67
C TYR A 172 16.03 0.17 -18.79
N GLN A 173 16.65 -0.96 -18.44
CA GLN A 173 18.09 -1.16 -18.67
C GLN A 173 18.46 -1.15 -20.15
N ASP A 174 17.52 -1.47 -21.05
CA ASP A 174 17.73 -1.45 -22.51
C ASP A 174 17.95 -0.02 -23.04
N MET A 175 17.59 0.98 -22.24
CA MET A 175 17.75 2.40 -22.56
C MET A 175 18.83 3.08 -21.72
N ARG A 176 19.59 2.31 -20.94
CA ARG A 176 20.62 2.86 -20.07
C ARG A 176 21.76 3.45 -20.91
N PRO A 177 22.16 4.70 -20.68
CA PRO A 177 23.38 5.25 -21.26
C PRO A 177 24.62 4.42 -20.89
N ALA A 178 25.54 4.21 -21.84
CA ALA A 178 26.69 3.32 -21.64
C ALA A 178 27.64 3.78 -20.51
N ASP A 179 27.67 5.08 -20.24
CA ASP A 179 28.45 5.73 -19.19
C ASP A 179 27.77 5.73 -17.80
N MET A 180 26.53 5.24 -17.70
CA MET A 180 25.80 5.16 -16.44
C MET A 180 25.80 3.75 -15.85
N THR A 181 25.99 3.66 -14.53
CA THR A 181 25.76 2.40 -13.79
C THR A 181 24.27 2.06 -13.75
N ALA A 182 23.92 0.78 -13.60
CA ALA A 182 22.51 0.35 -13.49
C ALA A 182 21.77 1.04 -12.32
N LYS A 183 22.47 1.25 -11.20
CA LYS A 183 21.95 1.94 -10.02
C LYS A 183 21.71 3.42 -10.27
N ALA A 184 22.66 4.11 -10.91
CA ALA A 184 22.52 5.52 -11.26
C ALA A 184 21.35 5.73 -12.24
N TRP A 185 21.22 4.83 -13.23
CA TRP A 185 20.14 4.86 -14.19
C TRP A 185 18.78 4.61 -13.55
N ALA A 186 18.68 3.64 -12.63
CA ALA A 186 17.45 3.43 -11.85
C ALA A 186 17.05 4.71 -11.09
N ARG A 187 17.99 5.35 -10.39
CA ARG A 187 17.70 6.61 -9.68
C ARG A 187 17.20 7.70 -10.63
N HIS A 188 17.81 7.82 -11.81
CA HIS A 188 17.38 8.79 -12.82
C HIS A 188 15.96 8.49 -13.32
N VAL A 189 15.66 7.26 -13.69
CA VAL A 189 14.35 6.84 -14.22
C VAL A 189 13.22 7.08 -13.20
N TYR A 190 13.38 6.60 -11.97
CA TYR A 190 12.33 6.74 -10.95
C TYR A 190 12.23 8.19 -10.44
N GLY A 191 13.34 8.93 -10.36
CA GLY A 191 13.32 10.36 -10.03
C GLY A 191 12.64 11.20 -11.11
N ALA A 192 12.89 10.91 -12.38
CA ALA A 192 12.24 11.58 -13.51
C ALA A 192 10.72 11.34 -13.50
N TRP A 193 10.27 10.14 -13.14
CA TRP A 193 8.84 9.86 -12.97
C TRP A 193 8.23 10.62 -11.79
N ARG A 194 8.89 10.71 -10.63
CA ARG A 194 8.37 11.55 -9.53
C ARG A 194 8.17 12.99 -9.99
N GLN A 195 9.20 13.59 -10.58
CA GLN A 195 9.13 14.97 -11.07
C GLN A 195 8.02 15.14 -12.13
N ALA A 196 7.89 14.16 -13.02
CA ALA A 196 6.86 14.16 -14.05
C ALA A 196 5.45 14.17 -13.45
N LEU A 197 5.21 13.32 -12.44
CA LEU A 197 3.94 13.24 -11.71
C LEU A 197 3.62 14.56 -11.00
N ASP A 198 4.60 15.17 -10.31
CA ASP A 198 4.42 16.45 -9.62
C ASP A 198 4.02 17.56 -10.60
N THR A 199 4.67 17.58 -11.76
CA THR A 199 4.44 18.59 -12.80
C THR A 199 3.05 18.49 -13.44
N THR A 200 2.37 17.33 -13.32
CA THR A 200 0.99 17.20 -13.82
C THR A 200 0.00 18.08 -13.04
N GLY A 201 0.34 18.46 -11.80
CA GLY A 201 -0.56 19.16 -10.87
C GLY A 201 -1.67 18.29 -10.26
N ARG A 202 -1.69 16.98 -10.55
CA ARG A 202 -2.59 16.01 -9.92
C ARG A 202 -1.85 15.27 -8.80
N GLU A 203 -2.53 15.04 -7.69
CA GLU A 203 -2.02 14.22 -6.60
C GLU A 203 -2.02 12.74 -7.03
N ILE A 204 -0.82 12.21 -7.32
CA ILE A 204 -0.64 10.83 -7.76
C ILE A 204 0.31 10.10 -6.82
N VAL A 205 -0.22 9.07 -6.13
CA VAL A 205 0.57 8.16 -5.29
C VAL A 205 1.51 7.35 -6.16
N TYR A 206 2.79 7.31 -5.78
CA TYR A 206 3.82 6.70 -6.61
C TYR A 206 4.45 5.45 -5.98
N TRP A 207 4.24 4.31 -6.64
CA TRP A 207 4.83 3.02 -6.29
C TRP A 207 5.89 2.59 -7.30
N GLY A 208 7.13 2.42 -6.84
CA GLY A 208 8.24 1.97 -7.67
C GLY A 208 8.66 0.51 -7.46
N ASN A 209 8.96 -0.21 -8.54
CA ASN A 209 9.45 -1.59 -8.53
C ASN A 209 10.88 -1.74 -9.11
N GLY A 210 11.86 -0.97 -8.63
CA GLY A 210 13.23 -0.98 -9.19
C GLY A 210 14.26 -1.80 -8.41
N GLN A 211 13.82 -2.73 -7.58
CA GLN A 211 14.67 -3.42 -6.60
C GLN A 211 15.84 -4.21 -7.19
N GLN A 212 15.75 -4.63 -8.46
CA GLN A 212 16.74 -5.50 -9.09
C GLN A 212 18.10 -4.81 -9.26
N TYR A 213 18.12 -3.48 -9.13
CA TYR A 213 19.28 -2.64 -9.45
C TYR A 213 19.64 -1.67 -8.32
N THR A 214 19.05 -1.85 -7.13
CA THR A 214 19.03 -0.82 -6.08
C THR A 214 19.10 -1.42 -4.68
N THR A 215 19.23 -0.55 -3.68
CA THR A 215 19.30 -0.92 -2.26
C THR A 215 18.08 -0.36 -1.52
N PRO A 216 17.55 -1.05 -0.49
CA PRO A 216 16.46 -0.52 0.33
C PRO A 216 16.74 0.90 0.86
N GLY A 217 15.73 1.76 0.85
CA GLY A 217 15.82 3.15 1.34
C GLY A 217 16.31 4.17 0.32
N MET A 218 16.73 3.73 -0.88
CA MET A 218 17.10 4.64 -1.97
C MET A 218 15.92 5.48 -2.49
N TRP A 219 14.70 5.04 -2.22
CA TRP A 219 13.46 5.47 -2.86
C TRP A 219 12.78 6.65 -2.16
N ALA A 220 12.76 6.69 -0.82
CA ALA A 220 12.14 7.78 -0.09
C ALA A 220 12.72 9.16 -0.46
N PRO A 221 14.06 9.35 -0.58
CA PRO A 221 14.61 10.63 -1.03
C PRO A 221 14.31 10.98 -2.49
N LEU A 222 13.75 10.06 -3.28
CA LEU A 222 13.29 10.32 -4.65
C LEU A 222 11.78 10.63 -4.69
N GLY A 223 11.11 10.75 -3.54
CA GLY A 223 9.68 11.08 -3.44
C GLY A 223 8.74 9.92 -3.79
N LEU A 224 9.21 8.67 -3.77
CA LEU A 224 8.32 7.52 -3.90
C LEU A 224 7.52 7.31 -2.61
N ASN A 225 6.22 7.06 -2.76
CA ASN A 225 5.35 6.79 -1.62
C ASN A 225 5.47 5.37 -1.11
N MET A 226 5.81 4.43 -2.00
CA MET A 226 6.12 3.07 -1.63
C MET A 226 7.08 2.43 -2.63
N TRP A 227 7.78 1.39 -2.20
CA TRP A 227 8.72 0.69 -3.06
C TRP A 227 8.75 -0.80 -2.75
N ARG A 228 8.81 -1.57 -3.83
CA ARG A 228 8.86 -3.02 -3.79
C ARG A 228 10.25 -3.48 -3.30
N ILE A 229 10.30 -4.40 -2.33
CA ILE A 229 11.55 -4.79 -1.64
C ILE A 229 12.13 -6.17 -2.04
N LYS A 230 11.32 -7.06 -2.62
CA LYS A 230 11.73 -8.40 -3.11
C LYS A 230 11.03 -8.80 -4.41
N GLY A 231 11.48 -9.84 -5.12
CA GLY A 231 10.74 -10.39 -6.29
C GLY A 231 9.27 -10.70 -6.00
N ASP A 232 8.47 -11.02 -7.02
CA ASP A 232 7.02 -11.18 -6.87
C ASP A 232 6.66 -12.18 -5.76
N LEU A 233 5.59 -11.93 -5.03
CA LEU A 233 4.99 -12.92 -4.13
C LEU A 233 4.23 -13.95 -4.97
N HIS A 234 4.15 -15.15 -4.41
CA HIS A 234 3.38 -16.24 -5.01
C HIS A 234 2.43 -16.78 -3.94
N PRO A 235 1.29 -17.38 -4.32
CA PRO A 235 0.25 -17.80 -3.39
C PRO A 235 0.61 -19.10 -2.64
N CYS A 236 1.82 -19.16 -2.07
CA CYS A 236 2.34 -20.26 -1.27
C CYS A 236 3.04 -19.74 -0.02
N TRP A 237 3.04 -20.57 1.01
CA TRP A 237 3.47 -20.16 2.35
C TRP A 237 4.95 -19.76 2.40
N GLU A 238 5.81 -20.46 1.68
CA GLU A 238 7.25 -20.18 1.61
C GLU A 238 7.53 -18.78 1.02
N SER A 239 6.74 -18.37 0.02
CA SER A 239 6.87 -17.04 -0.58
C SER A 239 6.46 -15.95 0.41
N VAL A 240 5.36 -16.16 1.15
CA VAL A 240 4.92 -15.26 2.24
C VAL A 240 6.00 -15.11 3.31
N LEU A 241 6.58 -16.23 3.77
CA LEU A 241 7.68 -16.21 4.75
C LEU A 241 8.89 -15.42 4.23
N LYS A 242 9.26 -15.59 2.96
CA LYS A 242 10.35 -14.82 2.34
C LYS A 242 10.05 -13.32 2.31
N GLY A 243 8.79 -12.93 2.09
CA GLY A 243 8.35 -11.54 2.18
C GLY A 243 8.50 -10.97 3.59
N ILE A 244 8.05 -11.72 4.60
CA ILE A 244 8.20 -11.34 6.02
C ILE A 244 9.67 -11.16 6.37
N ASP A 245 10.51 -12.12 6.02
CA ASP A 245 11.93 -12.09 6.40
C ASP A 245 12.72 -11.00 5.66
N THR A 246 12.34 -10.68 4.42
CA THR A 246 12.96 -9.56 3.67
C THR A 246 12.54 -8.21 4.25
N ASN A 247 11.29 -8.08 4.70
CA ASN A 247 10.79 -6.80 5.22
C ASN A 247 11.18 -6.55 6.69
N ALA A 248 11.34 -7.60 7.49
CA ALA A 248 11.65 -7.51 8.92
C ALA A 248 12.78 -6.51 9.28
N PRO A 249 13.95 -6.50 8.60
CA PRO A 249 15.04 -5.57 8.93
C PRO A 249 14.82 -4.14 8.44
N LEU A 250 13.80 -3.88 7.61
CA LEU A 250 13.61 -2.59 6.92
C LEU A 250 12.75 -1.59 7.69
N ALA A 251 12.38 -1.90 8.93
CA ALA A 251 11.45 -1.11 9.74
C ALA A 251 11.82 0.37 9.92
N SER A 252 13.11 0.74 9.81
CA SER A 252 13.55 2.15 9.90
C SER A 252 13.33 2.96 8.64
N LEU A 253 13.00 2.30 7.52
CA LEU A 253 12.77 2.94 6.22
C LEU A 253 11.30 3.28 5.99
N ALA A 254 10.39 2.74 6.81
CA ALA A 254 8.98 3.05 6.75
C ALA A 254 8.64 4.24 7.64
N SER A 255 7.86 5.16 7.11
CA SER A 255 7.33 6.35 7.78
C SER A 255 6.06 6.83 7.06
N PRO A 256 5.25 7.72 7.64
CA PRO A 256 4.17 8.38 6.90
C PRO A 256 4.65 8.86 5.53
N GLY A 257 3.89 8.54 4.49
CA GLY A 257 4.24 8.86 3.10
C GLY A 257 5.24 7.92 2.44
N HIS A 258 5.84 6.96 3.14
CA HIS A 258 6.95 6.14 2.63
C HIS A 258 6.92 4.70 3.15
N TRP A 259 6.54 3.74 2.29
CA TRP A 259 6.25 2.37 2.72
C TRP A 259 7.11 1.31 2.05
N ASN A 260 7.65 0.40 2.87
CA ASN A 260 8.24 -0.84 2.37
C ASN A 260 7.11 -1.76 1.88
N ASP A 261 7.18 -2.16 0.62
CA ASP A 261 6.19 -3.04 0.02
C ASP A 261 6.76 -4.48 -0.18
N PRO A 262 6.36 -5.44 0.68
CA PRO A 262 6.67 -6.87 0.53
C PRO A 262 5.80 -7.58 -0.53
N ASP A 263 5.07 -6.82 -1.35
CA ASP A 263 4.15 -7.19 -2.43
C ASP A 263 2.72 -7.53 -1.95
N PHE A 264 1.82 -7.78 -2.89
CA PHE A 264 0.39 -7.95 -2.68
C PHE A 264 0.01 -9.04 -1.67
N LEU A 265 -1.20 -8.89 -1.13
CA LEU A 265 -1.88 -9.91 -0.36
C LEU A 265 -2.33 -11.04 -1.30
N VAL A 266 -1.84 -12.26 -1.05
CA VAL A 266 -2.07 -13.45 -1.90
C VAL A 266 -2.98 -14.48 -1.21
N LEU A 267 -3.65 -14.08 -0.12
CA LEU A 267 -4.74 -14.86 0.47
C LEU A 267 -5.96 -14.88 -0.46
N GLY A 268 -6.75 -15.93 -0.32
CA GLY A 268 -7.89 -16.18 -1.21
C GLY A 268 -7.56 -17.22 -2.26
N THR A 269 -8.43 -17.33 -3.26
CA THR A 269 -8.27 -18.32 -4.33
C THR A 269 -7.27 -17.80 -5.37
N PRO A 270 -6.14 -18.49 -5.61
CA PRO A 270 -5.19 -18.05 -6.61
C PRO A 270 -5.74 -18.27 -8.02
N ARG A 271 -5.36 -17.40 -8.97
CA ARG A 271 -5.56 -17.69 -10.40
C ARG A 271 -4.78 -18.94 -10.81
N ASN A 272 -5.38 -19.78 -11.65
CA ASN A 272 -4.76 -21.00 -12.15
C ASN A 272 -4.02 -20.78 -13.49
N GLU A 273 -3.28 -19.68 -13.62
CA GLU A 273 -2.57 -19.34 -14.87
C GLU A 273 -1.21 -20.07 -15.00
N TRP A 274 -0.64 -20.52 -13.86
CA TRP A 274 0.66 -21.21 -13.80
C TRP A 274 0.53 -22.61 -13.16
N PRO A 275 -0.23 -23.53 -13.78
CA PRO A 275 -0.63 -24.79 -13.14
C PRO A 275 0.53 -25.73 -12.78
N ASN A 276 1.69 -25.57 -13.42
CA ASN A 276 2.88 -26.38 -13.17
C ASN A 276 3.88 -25.72 -12.20
N THR A 277 3.51 -24.60 -11.59
CA THR A 277 4.33 -23.94 -10.58
C THR A 277 3.78 -24.31 -9.21
N PRO A 278 4.56 -25.01 -8.35
CA PRO A 278 4.07 -25.56 -7.07
C PRO A 278 3.37 -24.53 -6.16
N CYS A 279 3.71 -23.25 -6.30
CA CYS A 279 3.09 -22.19 -5.53
C CYS A 279 1.67 -21.80 -5.96
N PHE A 280 1.21 -22.20 -7.15
CA PHE A 280 -0.09 -21.85 -7.70
C PHE A 280 -1.11 -23.00 -7.60
N THR A 281 -0.68 -24.17 -7.11
CA THR A 281 -1.54 -25.31 -6.84
C THR A 281 -2.00 -25.27 -5.36
N GLY A 282 -3.20 -24.75 -5.11
CA GLY A 282 -3.89 -24.86 -3.81
C GLY A 282 -3.95 -23.60 -2.95
N GLY A 283 -3.08 -22.61 -3.20
CA GLY A 283 -3.10 -21.33 -2.50
C GLY A 283 -2.70 -21.40 -1.02
N LEU A 284 -2.90 -20.30 -0.29
CA LEU A 284 -2.74 -20.27 1.16
C LEU A 284 -3.93 -20.92 1.86
N THR A 285 -3.68 -21.64 2.94
CA THR A 285 -4.76 -21.98 3.88
C THR A 285 -5.31 -20.72 4.56
N ASN A 286 -6.54 -20.78 5.06
CA ASN A 286 -7.15 -19.71 5.85
C ASN A 286 -6.25 -19.22 7.01
N THR A 287 -5.55 -20.14 7.68
CA THR A 287 -4.63 -19.79 8.76
C THR A 287 -3.42 -19.00 8.24
N GLU A 288 -2.82 -19.43 7.13
CA GLU A 288 -1.69 -18.75 6.50
C GLU A 288 -2.09 -17.39 5.93
N GLY A 289 -3.25 -17.27 5.30
CA GLY A 289 -3.78 -16.00 4.80
C GLY A 289 -4.04 -14.99 5.92
N ARG A 290 -4.59 -15.45 7.06
CA ARG A 290 -4.73 -14.60 8.27
C ARG A 290 -3.38 -14.18 8.85
N SER A 291 -2.38 -15.07 8.81
CA SER A 291 -1.02 -14.75 9.23
C SER A 291 -0.36 -13.73 8.31
N GLN A 292 -0.53 -13.85 6.98
CA GLN A 292 -0.08 -12.85 6.02
C GLN A 292 -0.69 -11.48 6.37
N PHE A 293 -2.02 -11.39 6.47
CA PHE A 293 -2.69 -10.13 6.74
C PHE A 293 -2.23 -9.48 8.06
N SER A 294 -2.10 -10.27 9.13
CA SER A 294 -1.64 -9.78 10.42
C SER A 294 -0.18 -9.29 10.40
N LEU A 295 0.68 -9.97 9.63
CA LEU A 295 2.09 -9.61 9.52
C LEU A 295 2.30 -8.40 8.61
N TRP A 296 1.54 -8.28 7.51
CA TRP A 296 1.53 -7.05 6.71
C TRP A 296 1.06 -5.86 7.56
N ALA A 297 -0.03 -6.01 8.32
CA ALA A 297 -0.55 -4.97 9.18
C ALA A 297 0.43 -4.53 10.28
N ILE A 298 1.05 -5.48 11.00
CA ILE A 298 2.04 -5.10 12.03
C ILE A 298 3.30 -4.50 11.40
N MET A 299 3.66 -4.91 10.17
CA MET A 299 4.77 -4.32 9.42
C MET A 299 4.41 -2.99 8.76
N THR A 300 3.15 -2.54 8.81
CA THR A 300 2.73 -1.27 8.19
C THR A 300 3.02 -1.28 6.68
N ALA A 301 2.71 -2.41 6.05
CA ALA A 301 2.90 -2.67 4.63
C ALA A 301 1.59 -2.36 3.88
N PRO A 302 1.64 -1.92 2.61
CA PRO A 302 0.43 -1.69 1.82
C PRO A 302 -0.49 -2.93 1.81
N LEU A 303 -1.77 -2.72 2.08
CA LEU A 303 -2.78 -3.80 2.11
C LEU A 303 -3.52 -3.84 0.78
N VAL A 304 -2.83 -4.26 -0.27
CA VAL A 304 -3.41 -4.41 -1.62
C VAL A 304 -3.81 -5.86 -1.86
N ALA A 305 -5.12 -6.10 -1.96
CA ALA A 305 -5.69 -7.41 -2.23
C ALA A 305 -5.46 -7.84 -3.70
N GLY A 306 -4.96 -9.06 -3.90
CA GLY A 306 -4.71 -9.63 -5.24
C GLY A 306 -5.71 -10.73 -5.66
N THR A 307 -6.88 -10.83 -5.05
CA THR A 307 -7.77 -11.99 -5.23
C THR A 307 -9.12 -11.62 -5.87
N ASP A 308 -9.82 -12.60 -6.45
CA ASP A 308 -11.13 -12.38 -7.09
C ASP A 308 -12.26 -12.36 -6.05
N LEU A 309 -12.55 -11.16 -5.56
CA LEU A 309 -13.55 -10.89 -4.52
C LEU A 309 -14.97 -11.35 -4.89
N ARG A 310 -15.26 -11.65 -6.16
CA ARG A 310 -16.57 -12.14 -6.61
C ARG A 310 -16.82 -13.58 -6.17
N VAL A 311 -15.75 -14.37 -6.04
CA VAL A 311 -15.82 -15.82 -5.80
C VAL A 311 -15.08 -16.26 -4.53
N ASP A 312 -14.49 -15.33 -3.78
CA ASP A 312 -13.76 -15.65 -2.56
C ASP A 312 -14.62 -16.14 -1.40
N SER A 313 -13.96 -16.86 -0.49
CA SER A 313 -14.62 -17.40 0.69
C SER A 313 -15.03 -16.29 1.67
N PRO A 314 -16.11 -16.48 2.46
CA PRO A 314 -16.46 -15.57 3.55
C PRO A 314 -15.33 -15.39 4.59
N PHE A 315 -14.46 -16.39 4.74
CA PHE A 315 -13.29 -16.28 5.61
C PHE A 315 -12.27 -15.27 5.06
N THR A 316 -11.97 -15.34 3.77
CA THR A 316 -11.06 -14.40 3.08
C THR A 316 -11.58 -12.99 3.24
N ILE A 317 -12.86 -12.75 2.92
CA ILE A 317 -13.48 -11.43 3.04
C ILE A 317 -13.40 -10.92 4.48
N LYS A 318 -13.81 -11.72 5.47
CA LYS A 318 -13.70 -11.33 6.90
C LYS A 318 -12.26 -11.06 7.36
N THR A 319 -11.28 -11.67 6.69
CA THR A 319 -9.86 -11.43 6.98
C THR A 319 -9.45 -10.08 6.41
N LEU A 320 -9.76 -9.81 5.15
CA LEU A 320 -9.48 -8.54 4.48
C LEU A 320 -10.21 -7.36 5.13
N THR A 321 -11.40 -7.56 5.67
CA THR A 321 -12.24 -6.48 6.23
C THR A 321 -12.24 -6.44 7.76
N ASN A 322 -11.21 -6.95 8.44
CA ASN A 322 -11.14 -6.87 9.91
C ASN A 322 -10.68 -5.47 10.36
N PRO A 323 -11.57 -4.64 10.95
CA PRO A 323 -11.25 -3.25 11.27
C PRO A 323 -10.20 -3.10 12.37
N ASP A 324 -10.12 -4.06 13.30
CA ASP A 324 -9.16 -4.00 14.42
C ASP A 324 -7.73 -4.26 13.96
N VAL A 325 -7.54 -5.15 13.00
CA VAL A 325 -6.22 -5.43 12.40
C VAL A 325 -5.83 -4.31 11.46
N ILE A 326 -6.76 -3.81 10.64
CA ILE A 326 -6.53 -2.65 9.77
C ILE A 326 -6.14 -1.41 10.59
N ALA A 327 -6.79 -1.16 11.72
CA ALA A 327 -6.43 -0.04 12.59
C ALA A 327 -5.00 -0.13 13.16
N VAL A 328 -4.40 -1.33 13.21
CA VAL A 328 -2.97 -1.47 13.54
C VAL A 328 -2.12 -1.06 12.37
N ASP A 329 -2.47 -1.44 11.14
CA ASP A 329 -1.76 -1.03 9.92
C ASP A 329 -1.81 0.50 9.74
N GLN A 330 -3.03 1.05 9.75
CA GLN A 330 -3.38 2.45 9.51
C GLN A 330 -3.12 3.37 10.72
N ASP A 331 -2.39 2.93 11.74
CA ASP A 331 -2.05 3.79 12.87
C ASP A 331 -1.18 4.98 12.42
N PRO A 332 -1.56 6.24 12.76
CA PRO A 332 -0.95 7.44 12.19
C PRO A 332 0.49 7.69 12.65
N LEU A 333 1.02 6.90 13.60
CA LEU A 333 2.45 6.96 13.89
C LEU A 333 3.28 6.44 12.70
N GLY A 334 2.69 5.65 11.80
CA GLY A 334 3.32 5.18 10.57
C GLY A 334 4.60 4.37 10.80
N ARG A 335 4.78 3.79 11.99
CA ARG A 335 5.99 3.03 12.33
C ARG A 335 5.79 1.56 12.06
N GLN A 336 6.58 0.99 11.15
CA GLN A 336 6.66 -0.45 10.98
C GLN A 336 7.03 -1.15 12.30
N GLY A 337 6.25 -2.19 12.63
CA GLY A 337 6.53 -3.08 13.76
C GLY A 337 7.80 -3.90 13.55
N ARG A 338 8.42 -4.29 14.65
CA ARG A 338 9.70 -5.04 14.65
C ARG A 338 9.52 -6.44 15.17
N ARG A 339 10.26 -7.39 14.58
CA ARG A 339 10.50 -8.72 15.16
C ARG A 339 11.45 -8.55 16.34
N ILE A 340 10.91 -8.58 17.56
CA ILE A 340 11.67 -8.33 18.79
C ILE A 340 12.31 -9.59 19.36
N ARG A 341 11.79 -10.77 18.99
CA ARG A 341 12.36 -12.05 19.40
C ARG A 341 12.05 -13.15 18.40
N THR A 342 13.05 -14.01 18.18
CA THR A 342 12.91 -15.29 17.49
C THR A 342 13.40 -16.39 18.43
N ASN A 343 12.62 -17.46 18.58
CA ASN A 343 13.00 -18.68 19.30
C ASN A 343 12.66 -19.89 18.41
N GLY A 344 13.63 -20.36 17.65
CA GLY A 344 13.40 -21.33 16.59
C GLY A 344 12.36 -20.82 15.58
N SER A 345 11.23 -21.52 15.49
CA SER A 345 10.12 -21.21 14.59
C SER A 345 9.06 -20.27 15.20
N GLN A 346 9.27 -19.75 16.41
CA GLN A 346 8.33 -18.89 17.11
C GLN A 346 8.85 -17.46 17.14
N GLU A 347 8.03 -16.52 16.74
CA GLU A 347 8.39 -15.11 16.66
C GLU A 347 7.46 -14.24 17.50
N VAL A 348 8.02 -13.17 18.06
CA VAL A 348 7.29 -12.08 18.70
C VAL A 348 7.56 -10.81 17.93
N TRP A 349 6.49 -10.15 17.51
CA TRP A 349 6.52 -8.86 16.84
C TRP A 349 5.80 -7.82 17.69
N ALA A 350 6.31 -6.59 17.70
CA ALA A 350 5.68 -5.48 18.39
C ALA A 350 5.72 -4.19 17.54
N LYS A 351 4.59 -3.48 17.51
CA LYS A 351 4.45 -2.14 16.92
C LYS A 351 4.00 -1.16 18.00
N ARG A 352 4.66 0.00 18.10
CA ARG A 352 4.18 1.13 18.91
C ARG A 352 3.10 1.86 18.12
N LEU A 353 1.98 2.14 18.77
CA LEU A 353 0.87 2.91 18.21
C LEU A 353 0.96 4.37 18.69
N ALA A 354 0.35 5.30 17.94
CA ALA A 354 0.40 6.74 18.19
C ALA A 354 -0.06 7.11 19.61
N ASN A 355 -1.11 6.45 20.09
CA ASN A 355 -1.68 6.68 21.42
C ASN A 355 -0.87 6.05 22.58
N GLY A 356 0.28 5.44 22.29
CA GLY A 356 1.15 4.81 23.28
C GLY A 356 0.88 3.33 23.54
N ASP A 357 -0.15 2.73 22.94
CA ASP A 357 -0.40 1.29 22.98
C ASP A 357 0.67 0.49 22.22
N ARG A 358 0.63 -0.84 22.36
CA ARG A 358 1.43 -1.77 21.57
C ARG A 358 0.53 -2.76 20.84
N ALA A 359 0.70 -2.90 19.53
CA ALA A 359 0.22 -4.08 18.84
C ALA A 359 1.28 -5.19 18.94
N VAL A 360 0.85 -6.42 19.17
CA VAL A 360 1.70 -7.59 19.35
C VAL A 360 1.21 -8.70 18.44
N VAL A 361 2.11 -9.31 17.68
CA VAL A 361 1.86 -10.56 16.95
C VAL A 361 2.75 -11.65 17.55
N LEU A 362 2.11 -12.74 18.00
CA LEU A 362 2.76 -13.99 18.33
C LEU A 362 2.62 -14.91 17.14
N PHE A 363 3.71 -15.15 16.41
CA PHE A 363 3.68 -15.86 15.13
C PHE A 363 4.36 -17.22 15.24
N ASN A 364 3.67 -18.26 14.80
CA ASN A 364 4.18 -19.62 14.76
C ASN A 364 4.46 -20.03 13.31
N ARG A 365 5.74 -20.12 12.95
CA ARG A 365 6.19 -20.55 11.62
C ARG A 365 6.12 -22.06 11.44
N SER A 366 6.02 -22.83 12.53
CA SER A 366 6.10 -24.29 12.46
C SER A 366 4.80 -24.95 12.02
N SER A 367 4.92 -26.21 11.62
CA SER A 367 3.81 -27.10 11.29
C SER A 367 3.06 -27.68 12.49
N ARG A 368 3.44 -27.30 13.72
CA ARG A 368 2.83 -27.82 14.97
C ARG A 368 2.35 -26.67 15.85
N ARG A 369 1.34 -26.93 16.69
CA ARG A 369 0.89 -25.96 17.69
C ARG A 369 2.02 -25.63 18.68
N ALA A 370 2.18 -24.36 19.01
CA ALA A 370 3.14 -23.89 20.01
C ALA A 370 2.53 -22.83 20.91
N THR A 371 2.90 -22.82 22.19
CA THR A 371 2.57 -21.72 23.11
C THR A 371 3.66 -20.68 23.02
N ILE A 372 3.31 -19.48 22.59
CA ILE A 372 4.22 -18.34 22.48
C ILE A 372 3.83 -17.35 23.57
N ALA A 373 4.81 -16.71 24.20
CA ALA A 373 4.57 -15.73 25.26
C ALA A 373 5.57 -14.59 25.24
N THR A 374 5.12 -13.37 25.48
CA THR A 374 5.97 -12.20 25.75
C THR A 374 5.52 -11.53 27.05
N SER A 375 6.13 -10.41 27.40
CA SER A 375 5.78 -9.62 28.57
C SER A 375 5.54 -8.16 28.20
N ALA A 376 4.78 -7.43 29.01
CA ALA A 376 4.58 -6.00 28.86
C ALA A 376 5.93 -5.23 28.79
N ARG A 377 6.92 -5.64 29.58
CA ARG A 377 8.27 -5.06 29.55
C ARG A 377 8.98 -5.30 28.22
N GLU A 378 8.95 -6.53 27.70
CA GLU A 378 9.64 -6.91 26.46
C GLU A 378 9.09 -6.16 25.24
N ILE A 379 7.78 -5.93 25.19
CA ILE A 379 7.15 -5.13 24.12
C ILE A 379 7.26 -3.61 24.34
N GLY A 380 7.96 -3.18 25.40
CA GLY A 380 8.23 -1.78 25.70
C GLY A 380 7.02 -0.99 26.22
N MET A 381 6.09 -1.62 26.96
CA MET A 381 5.06 -0.90 27.71
C MET A 381 5.67 -0.23 28.96
N PRO A 382 5.18 0.96 29.36
CA PRO A 382 5.49 1.53 30.67
C PRO A 382 5.09 0.59 31.81
N ALA A 383 5.77 0.70 32.96
CA ALA A 383 5.42 -0.08 34.15
C ALA A 383 4.01 0.29 34.64
N ALA A 384 3.18 -0.72 34.88
CA ALA A 384 1.83 -0.58 35.41
C ALA A 384 1.45 -1.85 36.20
N SER A 385 0.51 -1.72 37.14
CA SER A 385 -0.01 -2.86 37.90
C SER A 385 -0.92 -3.77 37.07
N ARG A 386 -1.45 -3.27 35.95
CA ARG A 386 -2.37 -3.98 35.07
C ARG A 386 -2.29 -3.44 33.64
N TYR A 387 -2.39 -4.36 32.68
CA TYR A 387 -2.53 -4.08 31.26
C TYR A 387 -3.82 -4.71 30.74
N PHE A 388 -4.43 -4.09 29.73
CA PHE A 388 -5.59 -4.60 29.02
C PHE A 388 -5.19 -5.07 27.63
N LEU A 389 -5.77 -6.18 27.20
CA LEU A 389 -5.43 -6.87 25.97
C LEU A 389 -6.68 -7.06 25.15
N HIS A 390 -6.69 -6.49 23.94
CA HIS A 390 -7.74 -6.69 22.95
C HIS A 390 -7.25 -7.68 21.88
N ARG A 391 -7.84 -8.88 21.83
CA ARG A 391 -7.56 -9.87 20.77
C ARG A 391 -8.30 -9.48 19.50
N LEU A 392 -7.55 -9.07 18.47
CA LEU A 392 -8.11 -8.41 17.28
C LEU A 392 -8.90 -9.35 16.36
N TRP A 393 -8.58 -10.65 16.39
CA TRP A 393 -9.27 -11.66 15.56
C TRP A 393 -10.51 -12.28 16.23
N SER A 394 -10.57 -12.25 17.56
CA SER A 394 -11.69 -12.81 18.33
C SER A 394 -12.52 -11.73 19.00
N HIS A 395 -12.18 -10.45 18.78
CA HIS A 395 -12.97 -9.30 19.21
C HIS A 395 -13.33 -9.35 20.71
N CYS A 396 -12.34 -9.70 21.54
CA CYS A 396 -12.54 -9.88 22.98
C CYS A 396 -11.39 -9.30 23.79
N VAL A 397 -11.68 -8.93 25.04
CA VAL A 397 -10.72 -8.30 25.94
C VAL A 397 -10.40 -9.14 27.18
N TYR A 398 -9.17 -9.07 27.67
CA TYR A 398 -8.75 -9.61 28.96
C TYR A 398 -7.71 -8.71 29.60
N SER A 399 -7.28 -9.01 30.82
CA SER A 399 -6.23 -8.26 31.52
C SER A 399 -5.12 -9.17 32.03
N THR A 400 -3.92 -8.62 32.14
CA THR A 400 -2.75 -9.29 32.71
C THR A 400 -1.96 -8.32 33.58
N THR A 401 -1.13 -8.84 34.47
CA THR A 401 -0.13 -8.04 35.21
C THR A 401 1.17 -7.89 34.43
N SER A 402 1.46 -8.79 33.48
CA SER A 402 2.65 -8.70 32.62
C SER A 402 2.62 -9.65 31.43
N ARG A 403 2.32 -10.94 31.66
CA ARG A 403 2.46 -12.01 30.65
C ARG A 403 1.38 -11.90 29.57
N ILE A 404 1.80 -12.02 28.32
CA ILE A 404 0.96 -12.01 27.12
C ILE A 404 1.25 -13.32 26.39
N SER A 405 0.26 -14.21 26.26
CA SER A 405 0.50 -15.55 25.72
C SER A 405 -0.69 -16.11 24.96
N SER A 406 -0.41 -16.96 23.98
CA SER A 406 -1.43 -17.69 23.22
C SER A 406 -0.89 -19.03 22.74
N ALA A 407 -1.77 -20.03 22.64
CA ALA A 407 -1.50 -21.29 21.96
C ALA A 407 -1.80 -21.13 20.47
N VAL A 408 -0.75 -20.99 19.68
CA VAL A 408 -0.84 -20.65 18.25
C VAL A 408 -0.71 -21.93 17.42
N GLY A 409 -1.69 -22.18 16.55
CA GLY A 409 -1.68 -23.35 15.65
C GLY A 409 -0.57 -23.30 14.60
N ARG A 410 -0.50 -24.33 13.74
CA ARG A 410 0.46 -24.36 12.62
C ARG A 410 0.31 -23.11 11.75
N HIS A 411 1.43 -22.49 11.40
CA HIS A 411 1.49 -21.31 10.52
C HIS A 411 0.60 -20.14 10.96
N GLY A 412 0.15 -20.14 12.22
CA GLY A 412 -0.86 -19.23 12.73
C GLY A 412 -0.27 -18.02 13.44
N VAL A 413 -1.16 -17.09 13.77
CA VAL A 413 -0.85 -15.90 14.57
C VAL A 413 -1.87 -15.71 15.70
N SER A 414 -1.42 -15.07 16.77
CA SER A 414 -2.28 -14.35 17.70
C SER A 414 -1.91 -12.87 17.63
N MET A 415 -2.88 -12.02 17.31
CA MET A 415 -2.67 -10.57 17.23
C MET A 415 -3.46 -9.88 18.35
N THR A 416 -2.79 -8.98 19.07
CA THR A 416 -3.37 -8.34 20.26
C THR A 416 -2.90 -6.91 20.38
N ARG A 417 -3.82 -5.98 20.69
CA ARG A 417 -3.48 -4.63 21.13
C ARG A 417 -3.42 -4.59 22.65
N VAL A 418 -2.34 -4.05 23.18
CA VAL A 418 -2.03 -3.94 24.61
C VAL A 418 -2.06 -2.48 25.01
N SER A 419 -2.84 -2.16 26.03
CA SER A 419 -3.13 -0.80 26.46
C SER A 419 -3.15 -0.66 27.99
N LEU A 420 -3.02 0.58 28.48
CA LEU A 420 -3.19 0.90 29.90
C LEU A 420 -4.67 1.15 30.27
N ARG A 421 -5.52 1.37 29.27
CA ARG A 421 -6.97 1.58 29.44
C ARG A 421 -7.73 0.46 28.72
N ARG A 422 -8.80 -0.02 29.35
CA ARG A 422 -9.63 -1.08 28.78
C ARG A 422 -10.36 -0.56 27.53
N ALA A 423 -10.28 -1.30 26.43
CA ALA A 423 -11.13 -1.04 25.26
C ALA A 423 -12.61 -1.29 25.61
N THR A 424 -13.48 -0.37 25.21
CA THR A 424 -14.94 -0.46 25.37
C THR A 424 -15.57 -1.20 24.20
N GLY A 425 -16.80 -1.68 24.36
CA GLY A 425 -17.56 -2.32 23.27
C GLY A 425 -17.23 -3.79 22.99
N TRP A 426 -16.23 -4.37 23.64
CA TRP A 426 -15.84 -5.77 23.44
C TRP A 426 -16.14 -6.68 24.63
N PRO A 427 -16.64 -7.91 24.41
CA PRO A 427 -16.85 -8.91 25.45
C PRO A 427 -15.53 -9.36 26.08
N ARG A 428 -15.60 -9.97 27.28
CA ARG A 428 -14.43 -10.62 27.86
C ARG A 428 -14.09 -11.89 27.06
N CYS A 429 -12.81 -12.18 26.89
CA CYS A 429 -12.40 -13.46 26.32
C CYS A 429 -12.82 -14.60 27.25
N ALA A 430 -13.35 -15.67 26.65
CA ALA A 430 -13.68 -16.92 27.34
C ALA A 430 -12.42 -17.63 27.86
#